data_AF-A0A366FDS8-F1
#
_entry.id   AF-A0A366FDS8-F1
#
_cell.length_a   1.000
_cell.length_b   1.000
_cell.length_c   1.000
_cell.angle_alpha   90.00
_cell.angle_beta   90.00
_cell.angle_gamma   90.00
#
_symmetry.space_group_name_H-M   'P 1'
#
loop_
_entity.id
_entity.type
_entity.pdbx_description
1 polymer ?
#
loop_
_entity_poly.entity_id
_entity_poly.type
_entity_poly.pdbx_seq_one_letter_code
_entity_poly.pdbx_strand_id
1 'polypeptide(L)'
;MGWTIDFRAAAMAAVACAIAAPAMAAETQSARADAGQIPRGQYLVSIAGCSDCHTPGGMLGSPDMKRYLGGADVGFSIPGQGVFVGGNLTPDPESGLGKWTGDQIVTAIRKGKRPDGSELSGVMPSASFANLTDDDAYAIAAFLKSLPPVRNTIVSYKSGQTVPIAVSAVLPPEVYNALPASQR
;
A
#
# COMPACT_ATOMS: atom_id res chain seq x y z
N MET A 1 -67.36 -69.69 15.28
CA MET A 1 -66.86 -68.54 16.06
C MET A 1 -65.52 -68.10 15.51
N GLY A 2 -65.27 -66.79 15.55
CA GLY A 2 -64.36 -66.04 14.68
C GLY A 2 -62.85 -66.28 14.91
N TRP A 3 -62.13 -65.95 13.85
CA TRP A 3 -60.68 -65.93 13.70
C TRP A 3 -60.07 -64.71 14.40
N THR A 4 -58.84 -64.85 14.88
CA THR A 4 -57.99 -63.74 15.36
C THR A 4 -56.83 -63.51 14.38
N ILE A 5 -56.62 -62.22 14.08
CA ILE A 5 -55.72 -61.57 13.13
C ILE A 5 -54.53 -60.99 13.93
N ASP A 6 -53.29 -61.42 13.65
CA ASP A 6 -52.20 -60.67 12.95
C ASP A 6 -51.38 -59.71 13.85
N PHE A 7 -50.17 -59.23 13.53
CA PHE A 7 -49.13 -59.46 12.51
C PHE A 7 -47.84 -58.85 13.13
N ARG A 8 -46.69 -59.13 12.49
CA ARG A 8 -45.61 -58.18 12.11
C ARG A 8 -44.20 -58.54 12.60
N ALA A 9 -43.43 -59.02 11.63
CA ALA A 9 -41.98 -58.93 11.58
C ALA A 9 -41.52 -57.47 11.41
N ALA A 10 -40.36 -57.15 11.98
CA ALA A 10 -39.58 -55.97 11.62
C ALA A 10 -38.13 -56.40 11.40
N ALA A 11 -37.70 -56.45 10.14
CA ALA A 11 -36.31 -56.51 9.75
C ALA A 11 -35.86 -55.09 9.38
N MET A 12 -34.82 -54.59 10.06
CA MET A 12 -34.20 -53.30 9.76
C MET A 12 -33.31 -53.42 8.53
N ALA A 13 -33.57 -52.62 7.51
CA ALA A 13 -32.64 -52.37 6.40
C ALA A 13 -32.00 -50.99 6.60
N ALA A 14 -30.67 -50.96 6.66
CA ALA A 14 -29.87 -49.76 6.77
C ALA A 14 -29.88 -48.94 5.47
N VAL A 15 -30.18 -47.65 5.56
CA VAL A 15 -30.01 -46.69 4.47
C VAL A 15 -28.71 -45.95 4.68
N ALA A 16 -27.73 -46.17 3.79
CA ALA A 16 -26.50 -45.39 3.74
C ALA A 16 -26.80 -44.02 3.12
N CYS A 17 -26.69 -42.96 3.92
CA CYS A 17 -26.83 -41.59 3.46
C CYS A 17 -25.44 -41.09 3.02
N ALA A 18 -25.21 -41.02 1.70
CA ALA A 18 -24.04 -40.36 1.15
C ALA A 18 -24.18 -38.85 1.35
N ILE A 19 -23.35 -38.26 2.20
CA ILE A 19 -23.32 -36.82 2.45
C ILE A 19 -22.41 -36.21 1.37
N ALA A 20 -23.00 -35.61 0.34
CA ALA A 20 -22.28 -34.77 -0.60
C ALA A 20 -21.91 -33.45 0.12
N ALA A 21 -20.63 -33.23 0.38
CA ALA A 21 -20.14 -31.95 0.86
C ALA A 21 -20.23 -30.89 -0.26
N PRO A 22 -20.77 -29.69 0.00
CA PRO A 22 -20.70 -28.63 -1.00
C PRO A 22 -19.25 -28.14 -1.07
N ALA A 23 -18.69 -28.16 -2.28
CA ALA A 23 -17.47 -27.44 -2.60
C ALA A 23 -17.73 -25.95 -2.40
N MET A 24 -17.23 -25.37 -1.31
CA MET A 24 -17.15 -23.93 -1.17
C MET A 24 -16.19 -23.41 -2.23
N ALA A 25 -16.74 -22.67 -3.18
CA ALA A 25 -16.00 -21.95 -4.19
C ALA A 25 -15.02 -20.99 -3.48
N ALA A 26 -13.73 -21.20 -3.69
CA ALA A 26 -12.72 -20.20 -3.43
C ALA A 26 -12.92 -19.08 -4.44
N GLU A 27 -13.73 -18.09 -4.08
CA GLU A 27 -13.87 -16.86 -4.85
C GLU A 27 -12.53 -16.12 -4.85
N THR A 28 -12.01 -15.98 -6.06
CA THR A 28 -10.74 -15.37 -6.43
C THR A 28 -10.47 -14.07 -5.68
N GLN A 29 -9.45 -14.11 -4.80
CA GLN A 29 -8.97 -12.99 -3.98
C GLN A 29 -8.63 -11.71 -4.78
N SER A 30 -8.41 -11.85 -6.10
CA SER A 30 -8.01 -10.79 -7.04
C SER A 30 -9.09 -9.72 -7.31
N ALA A 31 -10.35 -9.98 -6.98
CA ALA A 31 -11.46 -9.03 -7.20
C ALA A 31 -11.57 -7.91 -6.13
N ARG A 32 -10.66 -7.86 -5.14
CA ARG A 32 -10.80 -6.95 -4.00
C ARG A 32 -10.57 -5.48 -4.32
N ALA A 33 -9.82 -5.11 -5.35
CA ALA A 33 -9.70 -3.71 -5.77
C ALA A 33 -10.91 -3.28 -6.60
N ASP A 34 -12.08 -3.18 -5.98
CA ASP A 34 -13.31 -2.70 -6.60
C ASP A 34 -13.39 -1.17 -6.60
N ALA A 35 -14.03 -0.58 -7.61
CA ALA A 35 -14.26 0.87 -7.69
C ALA A 35 -15.02 1.41 -6.47
N GLY A 36 -15.83 0.58 -5.81
CA GLY A 36 -16.50 0.91 -4.55
C GLY A 36 -15.55 1.25 -3.39
N GLN A 37 -14.28 0.83 -3.46
CA GLN A 37 -13.29 1.07 -2.41
C GLN A 37 -12.52 2.40 -2.58
N ILE A 38 -12.61 3.05 -3.74
CA ILE A 38 -11.85 4.27 -4.05
C ILE A 38 -12.06 5.38 -2.99
N PRO A 39 -13.30 5.68 -2.52
CA PRO A 39 -13.50 6.70 -1.49
C PRO A 39 -12.80 6.38 -0.16
N ARG A 40 -12.78 5.10 0.23
CA ARG A 40 -12.07 4.64 1.43
C ARG A 40 -10.56 4.80 1.26
N GLY A 41 -10.03 4.42 0.10
CA GLY A 41 -8.62 4.60 -0.23
C GLY A 41 -8.19 6.06 -0.21
N GLN A 42 -8.99 6.95 -0.81
CA GLN A 42 -8.73 8.39 -0.80
C GLN A 42 -8.65 8.93 0.64
N TYR A 43 -9.60 8.55 1.49
CA TYR A 43 -9.60 8.94 2.89
C TYR A 43 -8.33 8.47 3.61
N LEU A 44 -7.98 7.20 3.48
CA LEU A 44 -6.79 6.61 4.12
C LEU A 44 -5.49 7.28 3.66
N VAL A 45 -5.35 7.51 2.35
CA VAL A 45 -4.17 8.18 1.77
C VAL A 45 -4.04 9.61 2.28
N SER A 46 -5.15 10.31 2.48
CA SER A 46 -5.16 11.67 3.03
C SER A 46 -4.73 11.70 4.50
N ILE A 47 -5.31 10.85 5.35
CA ILE A 47 -5.00 10.88 6.80
C ILE A 47 -3.63 10.27 7.13
N ALA A 48 -3.13 9.40 6.25
CA ALA A 48 -1.79 8.82 6.38
C ALA A 48 -0.68 9.77 5.90
N GLY A 49 -1.01 10.96 5.40
CA GLY A 49 -0.03 11.96 4.98
C GLY A 49 0.79 11.55 3.75
N CYS A 50 0.26 10.67 2.87
CA CYS A 50 1.02 10.23 1.70
C CYS A 50 1.44 11.40 0.81
N SER A 51 0.61 12.45 0.74
CA SER A 51 0.89 13.66 -0.03
C SER A 51 2.09 14.46 0.47
N ASP A 52 2.43 14.32 1.75
CA ASP A 52 3.46 15.15 2.38
C ASP A 52 4.84 14.76 1.86
N CYS A 53 5.02 13.47 1.52
CA CYS A 53 6.25 12.95 0.94
C CYS A 53 6.13 12.66 -0.56
N HIS A 54 4.94 12.39 -1.11
CA HIS A 54 4.79 11.95 -2.50
C HIS A 54 4.19 13.00 -3.43
N THR A 55 3.98 14.24 -3.00
CA THR A 55 3.53 15.35 -3.87
C THR A 55 4.62 16.42 -3.95
N PRO A 56 4.88 17.02 -5.12
CA PRO A 56 5.83 18.13 -5.23
C PRO A 56 5.43 19.28 -4.29
N GLY A 57 6.40 19.87 -3.60
CA GLY A 57 6.16 20.92 -2.60
C GLY A 57 5.45 20.46 -1.31
N GLY A 58 5.05 19.19 -1.19
CA GLY A 58 4.39 18.64 0.01
C GLY A 58 5.25 18.79 1.26
N MET A 59 6.52 18.39 1.18
CA MET A 59 7.46 18.45 2.30
C MET A 59 7.82 19.89 2.72
N LEU A 60 7.54 20.87 1.86
CA LEU A 60 7.75 22.30 2.13
C LEU A 60 6.45 23.02 2.55
N GLY A 61 5.35 22.29 2.70
CA GLY A 61 4.05 22.85 3.09
C GLY A 61 3.34 23.64 1.98
N SER A 62 3.76 23.51 0.73
CA SER A 62 3.16 24.15 -0.45
C SER A 62 2.91 23.13 -1.56
N PRO A 63 2.00 22.16 -1.37
CA PRO A 63 1.82 21.05 -2.30
C PRO A 63 1.25 21.50 -3.66
N ASP A 64 1.88 21.02 -4.75
CA ASP A 64 1.34 21.16 -6.11
C ASP A 64 0.29 20.08 -6.38
N MET A 65 -0.96 20.43 -6.08
CA MET A 65 -2.09 19.51 -6.26
C MET A 65 -2.39 19.17 -7.73
N LYS A 66 -1.82 19.87 -8.72
CA LYS A 66 -1.93 19.46 -10.13
C LYS A 66 -1.10 18.21 -10.43
N ARG A 67 -0.08 17.94 -9.61
CA ARG A 67 0.78 16.76 -9.66
C ARG A 67 0.65 15.95 -8.37
N TYR A 68 -0.57 15.90 -7.81
CA TYR A 68 -0.88 15.16 -6.59
C TYR A 68 -0.38 13.72 -6.66
N LEU A 69 0.43 13.31 -5.67
CA LEU A 69 1.07 11.99 -5.58
C LEU A 69 1.99 11.64 -6.77
N GLY A 70 2.41 12.64 -7.55
CA GLY A 70 3.31 12.52 -8.69
C GLY A 70 4.81 12.41 -8.33
N GLY A 71 5.15 12.27 -7.05
CA GLY A 71 6.52 12.21 -6.53
C GLY A 71 7.00 13.55 -5.96
N ALA A 72 8.00 13.49 -5.08
CA ALA A 72 8.62 14.69 -4.50
C ALA A 72 9.56 15.40 -5.48
N ASP A 73 9.76 16.70 -5.27
CA ASP A 73 10.75 17.54 -5.94
C ASP A 73 11.98 17.86 -5.07
N VAL A 74 11.92 17.48 -3.80
CA VAL A 74 12.99 17.63 -2.81
C VAL A 74 13.37 16.30 -2.19
N GLY A 75 14.66 16.17 -1.84
CA GLY A 75 15.17 15.03 -1.10
C GLY A 75 15.07 15.24 0.42
N PHE A 76 15.02 14.14 1.16
CA PHE A 76 15.15 14.10 2.61
C PHE A 76 16.44 13.36 2.98
N SER A 77 17.37 14.06 3.61
CA SER A 77 18.65 13.50 4.06
C SER A 77 18.55 12.98 5.47
N ILE A 78 18.97 11.73 5.65
CA ILE A 78 19.24 11.17 6.97
C ILE A 78 20.75 10.93 7.09
N PRO A 79 21.42 11.56 8.07
CA PRO A 79 22.84 11.33 8.33
C PRO A 79 23.19 9.84 8.41
N GLY A 80 24.17 9.40 7.63
CA GLY A 80 24.62 8.01 7.58
C GLY A 80 23.76 7.07 6.72
N GLN A 81 22.58 7.49 6.24
CA GLN A 81 21.70 6.63 5.44
C GLN A 81 21.55 7.09 3.97
N GLY A 82 21.69 8.39 3.70
CA GLY A 82 21.64 8.95 2.35
C GLY A 82 20.47 9.92 2.14
N VAL A 83 20.13 10.17 0.88
CA VAL A 83 19.05 11.10 0.50
C VAL A 83 17.93 10.34 -0.20
N PHE A 84 16.72 10.51 0.34
CA PHE A 84 15.54 9.81 -0.09
C PHE A 84 14.56 10.78 -0.75
N VAL A 85 13.90 10.33 -1.82
CA VAL A 85 12.95 11.15 -2.56
C VAL A 85 11.66 10.35 -2.67
N GLY A 86 10.52 10.97 -2.35
CA GLY A 86 9.22 10.30 -2.45
C GLY A 86 8.91 9.92 -3.89
N GLY A 87 8.68 8.63 -4.14
CA GLY A 87 8.39 8.11 -5.48
C GLY A 87 7.06 8.60 -6.05
N ASN A 88 6.88 8.46 -7.36
CA ASN A 88 5.60 8.72 -8.01
C ASN A 88 4.62 7.56 -7.75
N LEU A 89 3.47 7.85 -7.14
CA LEU A 89 2.44 6.86 -6.79
C LEU A 89 1.29 6.80 -7.81
N THR A 90 1.28 7.66 -8.83
CA THR A 90 0.25 7.66 -9.87
C THR A 90 0.39 6.43 -10.79
N PRO A 91 -0.63 6.05 -11.58
CA PRO A 91 -0.56 4.88 -12.45
C PRO A 91 0.20 5.12 -13.76
N ASP A 92 1.15 6.08 -13.80
CA ASP A 92 2.02 6.23 -14.97
C ASP A 92 2.89 4.97 -15.17
N PRO A 93 2.94 4.41 -16.38
CA PRO A 93 3.59 3.12 -16.64
C PRO A 93 5.12 3.18 -16.70
N GLU A 94 5.72 4.36 -16.81
CA GLU A 94 7.17 4.52 -16.94
C GLU A 94 7.82 4.94 -15.63
N SER A 95 7.15 5.80 -14.88
CA SER A 95 7.70 6.48 -13.72
C SER A 95 6.94 6.22 -12.42
N GLY A 96 5.74 5.64 -12.49
CA GLY A 96 4.88 5.36 -11.34
C GLY A 96 4.45 3.89 -11.20
N LEU A 97 3.25 3.67 -10.65
CA LEU A 97 2.69 2.36 -10.31
C LEU A 97 1.90 1.71 -11.46
N GLY A 98 1.98 2.25 -12.68
CA GLY A 98 1.17 1.78 -13.80
C GLY A 98 1.34 0.28 -14.09
N LYS A 99 2.56 -0.22 -13.96
CA LYS A 99 2.92 -1.65 -14.16
C LYS A 99 2.72 -2.53 -12.92
N TRP A 100 2.44 -1.94 -11.76
CA TRP A 100 2.29 -2.68 -10.51
C TRP A 100 0.86 -3.21 -10.39
N THR A 101 0.73 -4.44 -9.90
CA THR A 101 -0.56 -5.04 -9.51
C THR A 101 -1.02 -4.49 -8.15
N GLY A 102 -2.30 -4.66 -7.82
CA GLY A 102 -2.82 -4.31 -6.49
C GLY A 102 -2.05 -5.01 -5.37
N ASP A 103 -1.81 -6.32 -5.51
CA ASP A 103 -1.06 -7.13 -4.54
C ASP A 103 0.38 -6.63 -4.33
N GLN A 104 1.02 -6.17 -5.40
CA GLN A 104 2.36 -5.60 -5.35
C GLN A 104 2.37 -4.28 -4.59
N ILE A 105 1.36 -3.42 -4.80
CA ILE A 105 1.20 -2.16 -4.05
C ILE A 105 0.94 -2.46 -2.57
N VAL A 106 0.03 -3.39 -2.26
CA VAL A 106 -0.27 -3.83 -0.89
C VAL A 106 1.00 -4.37 -0.20
N THR A 107 1.77 -5.19 -0.91
CA THR A 107 3.04 -5.75 -0.41
C THR A 107 4.06 -4.64 -0.14
N ALA A 108 4.21 -3.68 -1.04
CA ALA A 108 5.13 -2.57 -0.86
C ALA A 108 4.75 -1.69 0.34
N ILE A 109 3.47 -1.38 0.51
CA ILE A 109 3.00 -0.55 1.63
C ILE A 109 3.20 -1.27 2.97
N ARG A 110 2.75 -2.53 3.08
CA ARG A 110 2.73 -3.25 4.37
C ARG A 110 4.08 -3.87 4.74
N LYS A 111 4.88 -4.25 3.75
CA LYS A 111 6.12 -5.00 3.96
C LYS A 111 7.37 -4.26 3.51
N GLY A 112 7.23 -3.10 2.87
CA GLY A 112 8.36 -2.35 2.35
C GLY A 112 9.05 -3.02 1.16
N LYS A 113 8.44 -3.98 0.46
CA LYS A 113 9.09 -4.72 -0.63
C LYS A 113 8.55 -4.34 -2.01
N ARG A 114 9.45 -4.01 -2.93
CA ARG A 114 9.13 -3.74 -4.34
C ARG A 114 8.92 -5.04 -5.14
N PRO A 115 8.27 -4.98 -6.32
CA PRO A 115 8.11 -6.13 -7.22
C PRO A 115 9.43 -6.77 -7.66
N ASP A 116 10.51 -5.99 -7.75
CA ASP A 116 11.84 -6.46 -8.10
C ASP A 116 12.60 -7.11 -6.92
N GLY A 117 11.96 -7.20 -5.75
CA GLY A 117 12.52 -7.76 -4.52
C GLY A 117 13.35 -6.77 -3.69
N SER A 118 13.60 -5.55 -4.18
CA SER A 118 14.31 -4.52 -3.41
C SER A 118 13.45 -3.93 -2.29
N GLU A 119 14.09 -3.47 -1.22
CA GLU A 119 13.41 -2.82 -0.11
C GLU A 119 13.15 -1.34 -0.41
N LEU A 120 11.97 -0.84 -0.04
CA LEU A 120 11.65 0.58 -0.01
C LEU A 120 12.66 1.33 0.87
N SER A 121 12.73 2.65 0.65
CA SER A 121 13.51 3.51 1.53
C SER A 121 13.09 3.30 2.99
N GLY A 122 14.07 3.23 3.91
CA GLY A 122 13.80 3.11 5.34
C GLY A 122 13.05 4.30 5.94
N VAL A 123 12.90 5.41 5.19
CA VAL A 123 12.11 6.57 5.59
C VAL A 123 10.62 6.36 5.31
N MET A 124 10.27 5.48 4.36
CA MET A 124 8.88 5.10 4.16
C MET A 124 8.43 4.24 5.35
N PRO A 125 7.37 4.64 6.08
CA PRO A 125 7.01 4.02 7.35
C PRO A 125 6.18 2.74 7.15
N SER A 126 6.72 1.75 6.43
CA SER A 126 6.01 0.50 6.12
C SER A 126 5.57 -0.27 7.37
N ALA A 127 6.37 -0.23 8.43
CA ALA A 127 6.05 -0.81 9.73
C ALA A 127 4.76 -0.22 10.34
N SER A 128 4.49 1.08 10.14
CA SER A 128 3.25 1.73 10.61
C SER A 128 2.03 1.26 9.82
N PHE A 129 2.22 0.77 8.59
CA PHE A 129 1.15 0.26 7.73
C PHE A 129 1.02 -1.26 7.74
N ALA A 130 1.90 -1.99 8.44
CA ALA A 130 1.94 -3.46 8.43
C ALA A 130 0.60 -4.10 8.83
N ASN A 131 -0.12 -3.45 9.74
CA ASN A 131 -1.39 -3.89 10.32
C ASN A 131 -2.65 -3.37 9.62
N LEU A 132 -2.51 -2.70 8.46
CA LEU A 132 -3.67 -2.41 7.62
C LEU A 132 -4.42 -3.72 7.34
N THR A 133 -5.75 -3.65 7.46
CA THR A 133 -6.60 -4.76 7.00
C THR A 133 -6.39 -4.94 5.50
N ASP A 134 -6.71 -6.13 4.98
CA ASP A 134 -6.63 -6.36 3.54
C ASP A 134 -7.52 -5.36 2.80
N ASP A 135 -8.75 -5.14 3.29
CA ASP A 135 -9.69 -4.20 2.68
C ASP A 135 -9.14 -2.77 2.62
N ASP A 136 -8.53 -2.27 3.71
CA ASP A 136 -7.95 -0.92 3.71
C ASP A 136 -6.72 -0.82 2.80
N ALA A 137 -5.87 -1.86 2.77
CA ALA A 137 -4.70 -1.89 1.91
C ALA A 137 -5.08 -1.95 0.42
N TYR A 138 -6.08 -2.76 0.06
CA TYR A 138 -6.61 -2.82 -1.31
C TYR A 138 -7.37 -1.55 -1.68
N ALA A 139 -8.07 -0.91 -0.75
CA ALA A 139 -8.71 0.38 -0.99
C ALA A 139 -7.68 1.46 -1.35
N ILE A 140 -6.55 1.53 -0.61
CA ILE A 140 -5.44 2.42 -0.94
C ILE A 140 -4.91 2.10 -2.35
N ALA A 141 -4.64 0.83 -2.66
CA ALA A 141 -4.14 0.44 -3.98
C ALA A 141 -5.12 0.82 -5.10
N ALA A 142 -6.42 0.58 -4.92
CA ALA A 142 -7.47 0.96 -5.86
C ALA A 142 -7.51 2.47 -6.10
N PHE A 143 -7.45 3.27 -5.02
CA PHE A 143 -7.40 4.72 -5.13
C PHE A 143 -6.15 5.19 -5.89
N LEU A 144 -4.96 4.69 -5.56
CA LEU A 144 -3.72 5.06 -6.26
C LEU A 144 -3.78 4.72 -7.75
N LYS A 145 -4.35 3.55 -8.11
CA LYS A 145 -4.54 3.15 -9.50
C LYS A 145 -5.60 3.98 -10.25
N SER A 146 -6.50 4.66 -9.54
CA SER A 146 -7.55 5.52 -10.13
C SER A 146 -7.09 6.95 -10.45
N LEU A 147 -5.92 7.36 -9.96
CA LEU A 147 -5.42 8.72 -10.13
C LEU A 147 -5.11 9.03 -11.61
N PRO A 148 -5.20 10.31 -12.03
CA PRO A 148 -4.60 10.74 -13.28
C PRO A 148 -3.10 10.43 -13.30
N PRO A 149 -2.54 9.86 -14.39
CA PRO A 149 -1.12 9.58 -14.47
C PRO A 149 -0.31 10.88 -14.55
N VAL A 150 0.76 10.96 -13.78
CA VAL A 150 1.77 12.03 -13.85
C VAL A 150 3.08 11.40 -14.27
N ARG A 151 3.72 11.92 -15.32
CA ARG A 151 5.05 11.45 -15.72
C ARG A 151 6.12 12.20 -14.95
N ASN A 152 6.82 11.50 -14.05
CA ASN A 152 7.88 12.07 -13.24
C ASN A 152 8.80 10.98 -12.68
N THR A 153 9.99 10.81 -13.27
CA THR A 153 10.95 9.79 -12.83
C THR A 153 11.73 10.27 -11.62
N ILE A 154 11.53 9.58 -10.50
CA ILE A 154 12.23 9.86 -9.25
C ILE A 154 13.50 9.02 -9.16
N VAL A 155 14.62 9.68 -8.87
CA VAL A 155 15.92 9.03 -8.65
C VAL A 155 16.28 9.11 -7.17
N SER A 156 16.75 8.00 -6.60
CA SER A 156 17.29 7.96 -5.24
C SER A 156 18.81 8.08 -5.25
N TYR A 157 19.38 8.70 -4.21
CA TYR A 157 20.82 8.96 -4.12
C TYR A 157 21.41 8.28 -2.88
N LYS A 158 22.47 7.49 -3.08
CA LYS A 158 23.25 6.88 -2.01
C LYS A 158 24.10 7.93 -1.29
N SER A 159 24.46 7.63 -0.05
CA SER A 159 25.41 8.46 0.72
C SER A 159 26.70 8.73 -0.08
N GLY A 160 27.15 9.98 -0.08
CA GLY A 160 28.35 10.43 -0.81
C GLY A 160 28.15 10.74 -2.30
N GLN A 161 26.95 10.52 -2.86
CA GLN A 161 26.64 10.98 -4.23
C GLN A 161 26.25 12.46 -4.24
N THR A 162 26.62 13.18 -5.31
CA THR A 162 26.12 14.54 -5.56
C THR A 162 24.62 14.49 -5.83
N VAL A 163 23.86 15.28 -5.06
CA VAL A 163 22.41 15.37 -5.20
C VAL A 163 22.08 16.71 -5.88
N PRO A 164 21.61 16.71 -7.14
CA PRO A 164 21.36 17.93 -7.91
C PRO A 164 19.98 18.56 -7.64
N ILE A 165 19.33 18.20 -6.52
CA ILE A 165 18.02 18.72 -6.09
C ILE A 165 18.15 19.34 -4.70
N ALA A 166 17.18 20.18 -4.33
CA ALA A 166 17.11 20.68 -2.96
C ALA A 166 16.87 19.52 -1.98
N VAL A 167 17.56 19.56 -0.83
CA VAL A 167 17.50 18.51 0.18
C VAL A 167 17.18 19.12 1.54
N SER A 168 16.08 18.68 2.13
CA SER A 168 15.81 18.90 3.54
C SER A 168 16.66 17.93 4.35
N ALA A 169 17.39 18.41 5.35
CA ALA A 169 18.27 17.58 6.16
C ALA A 169 17.95 17.76 7.64
N VAL A 170 17.92 16.64 8.37
CA VAL A 170 17.98 16.70 9.83
C VAL A 170 19.41 17.04 10.22
N LEU A 171 19.60 18.19 10.86
CA LEU A 171 20.91 18.61 11.34
C LEU A 171 21.21 17.95 12.68
N PRO A 172 22.40 17.32 12.84
CA PRO A 172 22.87 16.89 14.16
C PRO A 172 22.89 18.07 15.14
N PRO A 173 22.65 17.86 16.44
CA PRO A 173 22.64 18.93 17.44
C PRO A 173 23.91 19.79 17.40
N GLU A 174 25.07 19.18 17.16
CA GLU A 174 26.36 19.86 17.09
C GLU A 174 26.40 20.84 15.91
N VAL A 175 25.85 20.44 14.76
CA VAL A 175 25.77 21.27 13.56
C VAL A 175 24.76 22.38 13.76
N TYR A 176 23.56 22.07 14.27
CA TYR A 176 22.51 23.04 14.55
C TYR A 176 22.98 24.11 15.55
N ASN A 177 23.65 23.70 16.64
CA ASN A 177 24.15 24.62 17.66
C ASN A 177 25.30 25.52 17.16
N ALA A 178 26.03 25.08 16.15
CA ALA A 178 27.07 25.87 15.50
C ALA A 178 26.53 26.86 14.46
N LEU A 179 25.23 26.80 14.11
CA LEU A 179 24.63 27.75 13.18
C LEU A 179 24.59 29.18 13.76
N PRO A 180 24.76 30.21 12.91
CA PRO A 180 24.48 31.59 13.27
C PRO A 180 23.09 31.74 13.90
N ALA A 181 22.93 32.67 14.86
CA ALA A 181 21.64 32.90 15.51
C ALA A 181 20.50 33.27 14.53
N SER A 182 20.84 33.83 13.36
CA SER A 182 19.87 34.12 12.28
C SER A 182 19.42 32.90 11.49
N GLN A 183 20.06 31.74 11.69
CA GLN A 183 19.80 30.48 10.99
C GLN A 183 19.35 29.35 11.95
N ARG A 184 19.23 29.64 13.24
CA ARG A 184 18.69 28.71 14.25
C ARG A 184 17.20 28.91 14.43
#